data_AF-A0A7Y8MSQ6-F1
#
_entry.id   AF-A0A7Y8MSQ6-F1
#
_cell.length_a   1.000
_cell.length_b   1.000
_cell.length_c   1.000
_cell.angle_alpha   90.00
_cell.angle_beta   90.00
_cell.angle_gamma   90.00
#
_symmetry.space_group_name_H-M   'P 1'
#
loop_
_entity.id
_entity.type
_entity.pdbx_description
1 polymer ?
#
loop_
_entity_poly.entity_id
_entity_poly.type
_entity_poly.pdbx_seq_one_letter_code
_entity_poly.pdbx_strand_id
1 'polypeptide(L)' 'MIRILWYFLVAVAVALIAAFMAEQTGDLVLTWGRTEIRMSLPVAAGIAGLGLAAVLLLHRVLTGVIDAPGTASRWLAA' A
#
# COMPACT_ATOMS: atom_id res chain seq x y z
N MET A 1 -14.31 4.06 13.58
CA MET A 1 -13.37 2.99 14.01
C MET A 1 -12.83 2.16 12.85
N ILE A 2 -13.64 1.82 11.83
CA ILE A 2 -13.20 1.03 10.66
C ILE A 2 -11.95 1.57 9.94
N ARG A 3 -11.78 2.91 9.90
CA ARG A 3 -10.66 3.57 9.21
C ARG A 3 -9.30 3.32 9.89
N ILE A 4 -9.27 3.31 11.23
CA ILE A 4 -8.07 2.98 12.01
C ILE A 4 -7.74 1.50 11.84
N LEU A 5 -8.75 0.64 11.87
CA LEU A 5 -8.58 -0.79 11.62
C LEU A 5 -7.98 -1.03 10.24
N TRP A 6 -8.42 -0.30 9.21
CA TRP A 6 -7.87 -0.39 7.86
C TRP A 6 -6.40 0.00 7.79
N TYR A 7 -6.01 1.16 8.32
CA TYR A 7 -4.61 1.57 8.36
C TYR A 7 -3.73 0.60 9.15
N PHE A 8 -4.25 0.05 10.25
CA PHE A 8 -3.57 -0.96 11.03
C PHE A 8 -3.34 -2.23 10.20
N LEU A 9 -4.35 -2.70 9.47
CA LEU A 9 -4.27 -3.89 8.62
C LEU A 9 -3.25 -3.70 7.48
N VAL A 10 -3.22 -2.50 6.89
CA VAL A 10 -2.21 -2.13 5.90
C VAL A 10 -0.81 -2.13 6.51
N ALA A 11 -0.63 -1.54 7.70
CA ALA A 11 0.67 -1.54 8.39
C ALA A 11 1.15 -2.95 8.74
N VAL A 12 0.26 -3.83 9.20
CA VAL A 12 0.57 -5.24 9.46
C VAL A 12 1.01 -5.95 8.18
N ALA A 13 0.31 -5.72 7.05
CA ALA A 13 0.70 -6.29 5.76
C ALA A 13 2.10 -5.83 5.33
N VAL A 14 2.43 -4.53 5.49
CA VAL A 14 3.79 -4.02 5.24
C VAL A 14 4.82 -4.75 6.08
N ALA A 15 4.56 -4.85 7.40
CA ALA A 15 5.50 -5.42 8.35
C ALA A 15 5.78 -6.89 8.04
N LEU A 16 4.74 -7.66 7.66
CA LEU A 16 4.89 -9.05 7.25
C LEU A 16 5.72 -9.19 5.97
N ILE A 17 5.48 -8.33 4.96
CA ILE A 17 6.27 -8.33 3.72
C ILE A 17 7.73 -7.98 4.02
N ALA A 18 7.97 -6.96 4.85
CA ALA A 18 9.31 -6.54 5.23
C ALA A 18 10.05 -7.63 6.02
N ALA A 19 9.38 -8.28 6.96
CA ALA A 19 9.94 -9.39 7.74
C ALA A 19 10.28 -10.58 6.84
N PHE A 20 9.39 -10.97 5.93
CA PHE A 20 9.62 -12.05 4.97
C PHE A 20 10.81 -11.74 4.04
N MET A 21 10.94 -10.49 3.58
CA MET A 21 12.11 -10.06 2.81
C MET A 21 13.39 -10.08 3.66
N ALA A 22 13.34 -9.64 4.91
CA ALA A 22 14.53 -9.58 5.78
C ALA A 22 15.14 -10.96 6.08
N GLU A 23 14.34 -12.03 6.07
CA GLU A 23 14.82 -13.40 6.28
C GLU A 23 15.48 -14.01 5.03
N GLN A 24 15.22 -13.46 3.84
CA GLN A 24 15.90 -13.92 2.63
C GLN A 24 17.31 -13.32 2.55
N THR A 25 18.29 -14.16 2.23
CA THR A 25 19.68 -13.74 1.95
C THR A 25 19.97 -14.13 0.50
N GLY A 26 19.93 -13.15 -0.43
CA GLY A 26 20.17 -13.39 -1.86
C GLY A 26 19.37 -12.45 -2.77
N ASP A 27 19.44 -12.68 -4.08
CA ASP A 27 18.58 -11.99 -5.05
C ASP A 27 17.17 -12.56 -5.03
N LEU A 28 16.17 -11.69 -5.03
CA LEU A 28 14.77 -12.07 -5.20
C LEU A 28 14.53 -12.35 -6.69
N VAL A 29 14.07 -13.56 -7.01
CA VAL A 29 13.71 -13.94 -8.38
C VAL A 29 12.19 -14.07 -8.47
N LEU A 30 11.56 -13.11 -9.15
CA LEU A 30 10.15 -13.14 -9.51
C LEU A 30 10.00 -13.82 -10.88
N THR A 31 9.27 -14.93 -10.91
CA THR A 31 8.93 -15.62 -12.16
C THR A 31 7.49 -15.27 -12.55
N TRP A 32 7.32 -14.63 -13.71
CA TRP A 32 6.01 -14.39 -14.30
C TRP A 32 5.96 -15.07 -15.67
N GLY A 33 5.36 -16.26 -15.72
CA GLY A 33 5.31 -17.07 -16.94
C GLY A 33 6.72 -17.51 -17.37
N ARG A 34 7.20 -17.02 -18.51
CA ARG A 34 8.59 -17.25 -18.99
C ARG A 34 9.56 -16.13 -18.63
N THR A 35 9.10 -15.07 -17.99
CA THR A 35 9.94 -13.93 -17.64
C THR A 35 10.47 -14.07 -16.22
N GLU A 36 11.78 -14.06 -16.08
CA GLU A 36 12.46 -13.96 -14.77
C GLU A 36 12.89 -12.51 -14.53
N ILE A 37 12.43 -11.95 -13.42
CA ILE A 37 12.89 -10.65 -12.93
C ILE A 37 13.71 -10.92 -11.69
N ARG A 38 15.02 -10.70 -11.80
CA ARG A 38 15.95 -10.79 -10.67
C ARG A 38 16.16 -9.40 -10.11
N MET A 39 15.87 -9.22 -8.84
CA MET A 39 16.02 -7.94 -8.15
C MET A 39 16.67 -8.19 -6.79
N SER A 40 17.52 -7.26 -6.37
CA SER A 40 18.10 -7.33 -5.04
C SER A 40 17.02 -7.08 -3.98
N LEU A 41 17.20 -7.66 -2.80
CA LEU A 41 16.30 -7.49 -1.66
C LEU A 41 15.94 -6.03 -1.33
N PRO A 42 16.90 -5.08 -1.31
CA PRO A 42 16.59 -3.67 -1.09
C PRO A 42 15.67 -3.08 -2.15
N VAL A 43 15.83 -3.50 -3.42
CA VAL A 43 15.00 -3.04 -4.53
C VAL A 43 13.59 -3.61 -4.41
N ALA A 44 13.47 -4.90 -4.09
CA ALA A 44 12.16 -5.52 -3.83
C ALA A 44 11.40 -4.83 -2.69
N ALA A 45 12.09 -4.57 -1.57
CA ALA A 45 11.52 -3.84 -0.44
C ALA A 45 11.10 -2.42 -0.82
N GLY A 46 11.90 -1.71 -1.62
CA GLY A 46 11.57 -0.39 -2.14
C GLY A 46 10.32 -0.40 -3.03
N ILE A 47 10.21 -1.37 -3.95
CA ILE A 47 9.03 -1.54 -4.81
C ILE A 47 7.78 -1.85 -3.98
N ALA A 48 7.90 -2.72 -2.98
CA ALA A 48 6.80 -3.04 -2.07
C ALA A 48 6.34 -1.79 -1.29
N GLY A 49 7.27 -1.02 -0.73
CA GLY A 49 6.97 0.23 -0.03
C GLY A 49 6.29 1.26 -0.92
N LEU A 50 6.77 1.44 -2.15
CA LEU A 50 6.17 2.35 -3.13
C LEU A 50 4.76 1.91 -3.55
N GLY A 51 4.56 0.63 -3.82
CA GLY A 51 3.24 0.08 -4.15
C GLY A 51 2.23 0.35 -3.04
N LEU A 52 2.69 0.21 -1.79
CA LEU A 52 1.84 0.41 -0.62
C LEU A 52 1.50 1.89 -0.38
N ALA A 53 2.48 2.79 -0.55
CA ALA A 53 2.24 4.23 -0.54
C ALA A 53 1.24 4.65 -1.63
N ALA A 54 1.34 4.08 -2.83
CA ALA A 54 0.42 4.33 -3.93
C ALA A 54 -1.02 3.88 -3.59
N VAL A 55 -1.18 2.69 -2.99
CA VAL A 55 -2.49 2.19 -2.54
C VAL A 55 -3.10 3.12 -1.48
N LEU A 56 -2.31 3.55 -0.50
CA LEU A 56 -2.78 4.48 0.53
C LEU A 56 -3.17 5.85 -0.05
N LEU A 57 -2.39 6.38 -1.00
CA LEU A 57 -2.71 7.61 -1.70
C LEU A 57 -4.01 7.47 -2.49
N LEU A 58 -4.16 6.39 -3.26
CA LEU A 58 -5.37 6.15 -4.04
C LEU A 58 -6.60 6.04 -3.12
N HIS A 59 -6.49 5.32 -2.01
CA HIS A 59 -7.55 5.23 -1.01
C HIS A 59 -7.92 6.61 -0.46
N ARG A 60 -6.93 7.46 -0.16
CA ARG A 60 -7.17 8.83 0.32
C ARG A 60 -7.85 9.71 -0.73
N VAL A 61 -7.48 9.59 -2.01
CA VAL A 61 -8.15 10.32 -3.09
C VAL A 61 -9.59 9.85 -3.24
N LEU A 62 -9.81 8.54 -3.32
CA LEU A 62 -11.15 7.95 -3.48
C LEU A 62 -12.08 8.34 -2.33
N THR A 63 -11.63 8.19 -1.08
CA THR A 63 -12.41 8.60 0.10
C THR A 63 -12.66 10.11 0.12
N GLY A 64 -11.68 10.93 -0.25
CA GLY A 64 -11.86 12.38 -0.38
C GLY A 64 -12.92 12.77 -1.40
N VAL A 65 -12.96 12.11 -2.56
CA VAL A 65 -13.96 12.36 -3.62
C VAL A 65 -15.35 11.86 -3.21
N ILE A 66 -15.45 10.70 -2.56
CA ILE A 66 -16.72 10.12 -2.10
C ILE A 66 -17.33 10.93 -0.95
N ASP A 67 -16.51 11.41 0.00
CA ASP A 67 -16.98 12.17 1.16
C ASP A 67 -17.13 13.69 0.88
N ALA A 68 -16.53 14.21 -0.20
CA ALA A 68 -16.66 15.61 -0.63
C ALA A 68 -18.12 16.12 -0.73
N PRO A 69 -19.08 15.42 -1.38
CA PRO A 69 -20.45 15.91 -1.49
C PRO A 69 -21.17 16.05 -0.14
N GLY A 70 -20.86 15.19 0.84
CA GLY A 70 -21.40 15.29 2.20
C GLY A 70 -20.86 16.48 2.99
N THR A 71 -19.68 16.99 2.60
CA THR A 71 -19.05 18.16 3.22
C THR A 71 -19.60 19.46 2.61
N ALA A 72 -19.83 19.50 1.30
CA ALA A 72 -20.40 20.65 0.61
C ALA A 72 -21.86 20.93 1.02
N SER A 73 -22.67 19.88 1.24
CA SER A 73 -24.07 20.04 1.67
C SER A 73 -24.20 20.60 3.09
N ARG A 74 -23.27 20.28 4.00
CA ARG A 74 -23.23 20.86 5.35
C ARG A 74 -22.82 22.33 5.37
N TRP A 75 -21.97 22.76 4.44
CA TRP A 75 -21.57 24.16 4.29
C TRP A 75 -22.65 25.02 3.62
N LEU A 76 -23.46 24.45 2.73
CA LEU A 76 -24.57 25.15 2.07
C LEU A 76 -25.87 25.16 2.90
N ALA A 77 -25.99 24.28 3.90
CA ALA A 77 -27.13 24.21 4.81
C ALA A 77 -26.94 24.98 6.13
N ALA A 78 -25.79 25.64 6.31
CA ALA A 78 -25.46 26.53 7.42
C ALA A 78 -25.53 28.00 6.95
#